data_AF-A0A1Q7MY73-F1
#
_entry.id   AF-A0A1Q7MY73-F1
#
_cell.length_a   1.000
_cell.length_b   1.000
_cell.length_c   1.000
_cell.angle_alpha   90.00
_cell.angle_beta   90.00
_cell.angle_gamma   90.00
#
_symmetry.space_group_name_H-M   'P 1'
#
loop_
_entity.id
_entity.type
_entity.pdbx_description
1 polymer ?
#
loop_
_entity_poly.entity_id
_entity_poly.type
_entity_poly.pdbx_seq_one_letter_code
_entity_poly.pdbx_strand_id
1 'polypeptide(L)'
;MHSGSEHKEFFFEEHAVGYFEDQLPSSPGQYRYMPFRGPGHLRLVEALASSGSQRCYYVIDGEKHYFIVLKTPSHGVLLVHAHTPHQE
;
A
#
# COMPACT_ATOMS: atom_id res chain seq x y z
N MET A 1 -20.87 18.91 -4.67
CA MET A 1 -19.79 18.86 -3.66
C MET A 1 -18.98 17.61 -3.96
N HIS A 2 -17.82 17.77 -4.60
CA HIS A 2 -16.98 16.63 -4.98
C HIS A 2 -16.44 16.00 -3.70
N SER A 3 -16.98 14.85 -3.33
CA SER A 3 -16.43 13.99 -2.29
C SER A 3 -15.15 13.37 -2.87
N GLY A 4 -14.07 14.16 -2.92
CA GLY A 4 -12.76 13.82 -3.45
C GLY A 4 -12.00 12.85 -2.56
N SER A 5 -12.65 11.77 -2.14
CA SER A 5 -11.96 10.59 -1.61
C SER A 5 -11.43 9.82 -2.82
N GLU A 6 -10.47 10.38 -3.53
CA GLU A 6 -9.67 9.62 -4.50
C GLU A 6 -9.18 8.38 -3.76
N HIS A 7 -9.52 7.18 -4.24
CA HIS A 7 -9.40 5.95 -3.48
C HIS A 7 -7.94 5.68 -3.08
N LYS A 8 -7.52 6.16 -1.90
CA LYS A 8 -6.20 5.92 -1.32
C LYS A 8 -6.02 4.48 -0.82
N GLU A 9 -6.92 3.61 -1.22
CA GLU A 9 -6.94 2.19 -0.90
C GLU A 9 -5.82 1.48 -1.65
N PHE A 10 -5.19 0.54 -0.97
CA PHE A 10 -4.20 -0.31 -1.57
C PHE A 10 -4.48 -1.78 -1.28
N PHE A 11 -3.97 -2.58 -2.19
CA PHE A 11 -4.24 -3.99 -2.32
C PHE A 11 -2.92 -4.74 -2.29
N PHE A 12 -2.93 -5.87 -1.59
CA PHE A 12 -1.90 -6.88 -1.64
C PHE A 12 -2.53 -8.08 -2.36
N GLU A 13 -1.95 -8.45 -3.51
CA GLU A 13 -2.53 -9.44 -4.43
C GLU A 13 -3.98 -9.06 -4.85
N GLU A 14 -4.99 -9.72 -4.31
CA GLU A 14 -6.42 -9.44 -4.57
C GLU A 14 -7.14 -8.96 -3.30
N HIS A 15 -6.40 -8.75 -2.21
CA HIS A 15 -6.96 -8.38 -0.92
C HIS A 15 -6.73 -6.92 -0.59
N ALA A 16 -7.83 -6.18 -0.35
CA ALA A 16 -7.76 -4.83 0.18
C ALA A 16 -7.12 -4.86 1.58
N VAL A 17 -6.02 -4.12 1.74
CA VAL A 17 -5.25 -4.09 2.98
C VAL A 17 -5.70 -2.93 3.87
N GLY A 18 -5.95 -1.78 3.25
CA GLY A 18 -6.25 -0.53 3.94
C GLY A 18 -6.13 0.65 3.00
N TYR A 19 -6.12 1.86 3.56
CA TYR A 19 -5.96 3.09 2.81
C TYR A 19 -4.94 4.03 3.44
N PHE A 20 -4.26 4.83 2.63
CA PHE A 20 -3.34 5.87 3.10
C PHE A 20 -4.13 7.06 3.64
N GLU A 21 -3.79 7.51 4.86
CA GLU A 21 -4.48 8.66 5.48
C GLU A 21 -4.03 9.98 4.83
N ASP A 22 -2.72 10.10 4.62
CA ASP A 22 -2.07 11.37 4.27
C ASP A 22 -1.89 11.48 2.75
N GLN A 23 -1.00 10.67 2.19
CA GLN A 23 -0.59 10.70 0.79
C GLN A 23 -0.29 9.30 0.27
N LEU A 24 -0.41 9.12 -1.04
CA LEU A 24 -0.04 7.87 -1.72
C LEU A 24 1.48 7.70 -1.77
N PRO A 25 1.98 6.47 -1.82
CA PRO A 25 3.41 6.18 -1.82
C PRO A 25 4.03 6.47 -3.19
N SER A 26 4.36 7.73 -3.45
CA SER A 26 5.06 8.19 -4.66
C SER A 26 6.58 8.25 -4.52
N SER A 27 7.12 8.06 -3.32
CA SER A 27 8.56 8.07 -3.03
C SER A 27 8.91 7.02 -1.98
N PRO A 28 10.16 6.54 -1.91
CA PRO A 28 10.57 5.67 -0.83
C PRO A 28 10.47 6.41 0.51
N GLY A 29 9.87 5.79 1.51
CA GLY A 29 9.65 6.45 2.80
C GLY A 29 8.64 5.76 3.69
N GLN A 30 8.29 6.44 4.79
CA GLN A 30 7.28 5.96 5.73
C GLN A 30 5.95 6.65 5.46
N TYR A 31 4.89 5.86 5.33
CA TYR A 31 3.55 6.33 5.00
C TYR A 31 2.56 5.86 6.05
N ARG A 32 1.70 6.77 6.48
CA ARG A 32 0.61 6.47 7.40
C ARG A 32 -0.55 5.86 6.64
N TYR A 33 -1.07 4.77 7.17
CA TYR A 33 -2.21 4.08 6.60
C TYR A 33 -3.11 3.53 7.70
N MET A 34 -4.38 3.40 7.37
CA MET A 34 -5.35 2.73 8.22
C MET A 34 -5.63 1.33 7.65
N PRO A 35 -5.30 0.25 8.37
CA PRO A 35 -5.63 -1.10 7.93
C PRO A 35 -7.14 -1.33 7.97
N PHE A 36 -7.67 -2.05 6.99
CA PHE A 36 -9.03 -2.53 7.03
C PHE A 36 -9.18 -3.69 8.00
N ARG A 37 -10.39 -3.82 8.58
CA ARG A 37 -10.77 -5.01 9.36
C ARG A 37 -11.05 -6.18 8.42
N GLY A 38 -9.98 -6.77 7.88
CA GLY A 38 -10.04 -7.86 6.93
C GLY A 38 -8.73 -8.66 6.84
N PRO A 39 -8.72 -9.77 6.09
CA PRO A 39 -7.56 -10.66 6.00
C PRO A 39 -6.37 -10.02 5.27
N GLY A 40 -6.59 -8.98 4.46
CA GLY A 40 -5.53 -8.35 3.65
C GLY A 40 -4.36 -7.83 4.50
N HIS A 41 -4.65 -7.15 5.63
CA HIS A 41 -3.59 -6.68 6.52
C HIS A 41 -2.80 -7.82 7.16
N LEU A 42 -3.49 -8.86 7.65
CA LEU A 42 -2.83 -10.02 8.23
C LEU A 42 -1.94 -10.73 7.21
N ARG A 43 -2.47 -10.97 6.00
CA ARG A 43 -1.74 -11.62 4.89
C ARG A 43 -0.51 -10.84 4.48
N LEU A 44 -0.60 -9.52 4.39
CA LEU A 44 0.55 -8.67 4.11
C LEU A 44 1.62 -8.82 5.19
N VAL A 45 1.24 -8.78 6.47
CA VAL A 45 2.19 -8.91 7.59
C VAL A 45 2.84 -10.30 7.60
N GLU A 46 2.07 -11.37 7.37
CA GLU A 46 2.57 -12.73 7.26
C GLU A 46 3.55 -12.87 6.08
N ALA A 47 3.19 -12.35 4.91
CA ALA A 47 4.04 -12.38 3.72
C ALA A 47 5.33 -11.55 3.90
N LEU A 48 5.25 -10.40 4.58
CA LEU A 48 6.41 -9.60 4.96
C LEU A 48 7.35 -10.37 5.89
N ALA A 49 6.80 -11.12 6.84
CA ALA A 49 7.60 -11.94 7.77
C ALA A 49 8.22 -13.18 7.09
N SER A 50 7.51 -13.79 6.14
CA SER A 50 7.95 -15.02 5.48
C SER A 50 8.90 -14.79 4.31
N SER A 51 8.60 -13.82 3.45
CA SER A 51 9.27 -13.62 2.16
C SER A 51 9.98 -12.27 2.06
N GLY A 52 9.89 -11.43 3.09
CA GLY A 52 10.45 -10.09 3.07
C GLY A 52 9.58 -9.12 2.27
N SER A 53 10.19 -8.17 1.57
CA SER A 53 9.49 -7.09 0.89
C SER A 53 8.38 -7.57 -0.05
N GLN A 54 7.18 -7.00 0.08
CA GLN A 54 5.98 -7.39 -0.66
C GLN A 54 5.53 -6.34 -1.66
N ARG A 55 5.10 -6.76 -2.85
CA ARG A 55 4.54 -5.87 -3.87
C ARG A 55 3.06 -5.63 -3.60
N CYS A 56 2.68 -4.36 -3.47
CA CYS A 56 1.31 -3.89 -3.34
C CYS A 56 0.97 -2.94 -4.49
N TYR A 57 -0.30 -2.63 -4.67
CA TYR A 57 -0.73 -1.59 -5.61
C TYR A 57 -1.90 -0.79 -5.08
N TYR A 58 -2.01 0.45 -5.53
CA TYR A 58 -3.19 1.28 -5.38
C TYR A 58 -3.73 1.61 -6.77
N VAL A 59 -4.98 2.09 -6.83
CA VAL A 59 -5.65 2.42 -8.10
C VAL A 59 -5.99 3.91 -8.12
N ILE A 60 -5.45 4.64 -9.09
CA ILE A 60 -5.81 6.04 -9.38
C ILE A 60 -6.39 6.08 -10.79
N ASP A 61 -7.56 6.68 -10.99
CA ASP A 61 -8.19 6.83 -12.32
C ASP A 61 -8.35 5.50 -13.10
N GLY A 62 -8.43 4.37 -12.39
CA GLY A 62 -8.48 3.02 -12.99
C GLY A 62 -7.10 2.43 -13.34
N GLU A 63 -6.01 3.17 -13.16
CA GLU A 63 -4.64 2.70 -13.37
C GLU A 63 -4.04 2.10 -12.10
N LYS A 64 -3.41 0.92 -12.24
CA LYS A 64 -2.72 0.24 -11.13
C LYS A 64 -1.31 0.77 -10.98
N HIS A 65 -1.05 1.44 -9.87
CA HIS A 65 0.28 1.88 -9.48
C HIS A 65 0.86 0.93 -8.44
N TYR A 66 1.99 0.31 -8.76
CA TYR A 66 2.65 -0.64 -7.89
C TYR A 66 3.70 0.03 -7.02
N PHE A 67 3.82 -0.47 -5.79
CA PHE A 67 4.85 -0.07 -4.84
C PHE A 67 5.29 -1.29 -4.02
N ILE A 68 6.47 -1.21 -3.43
CA ILE A 68 7.00 -2.30 -2.60
C ILE A 68 6.89 -1.89 -1.14
N VAL A 69 6.19 -2.68 -0.33
CA VAL A 69 6.21 -2.57 1.13
C VAL A 69 7.41 -3.34 1.64
N LEU A 70 8.30 -2.67 2.35
CA LEU A 70 9.48 -3.29 2.95
C LEU A 70 9.16 -3.91 4.31
N LYS A 71 8.40 -3.20 5.15
CA LYS A 71 7.97 -3.63 6.49
C LYS A 71 6.91 -2.70 7.07
N THR A 72 6.26 -3.14 8.14
CA THR A 72 5.35 -2.35 8.98
C THR A 72 6.08 -1.96 10.28
N PRO A 73 6.88 -0.87 10.33
CA PRO A 73 7.69 -0.54 11.50
C PRO A 73 6.87 -0.19 12.74
N SER A 74 5.63 0.25 12.57
CA SER A 74 4.72 0.61 13.65
C SER A 74 3.28 0.40 13.21
N HIS A 75 2.37 0.27 14.17
CA HIS A 75 0.95 0.14 13.87
C HIS A 75 0.44 1.37 13.10
N GLY A 76 -0.10 1.16 11.91
CA GLY A 76 -0.56 2.24 11.01
C GLY A 76 0.56 2.93 10.22
N VAL A 77 1.77 2.36 10.15
CA VAL A 77 2.88 2.88 9.32
C VAL A 77 3.42 1.79 8.40
N LEU A 78 3.53 2.09 7.10
CA LEU A 78 4.24 1.30 6.11
C LEU A 78 5.56 1.95 5.76
N LEU A 79 6.64 1.18 5.79
CA LEU A 79 7.86 1.54 5.08
C LEU A 79 7.75 1.02 3.66
N VAL A 80 7.73 1.93 2.70
CA VAL A 80 7.62 1.60 1.27
C VAL A 80 8.90 1.99 0.53
N HIS A 81 9.18 1.26 -0.53
CA HIS A 81 10.09 1.64 -1.58
C HIS A 81 9.21 1.94 -2.81
N ALA A 82 9.14 3.20 -3.22
CA ALA A 82 8.48 3.52 -4.48
C ALA A 82 9.32 2.95 -5.61
N HIS A 83 8.75 2.00 -6.34
CA HIS A 83 9.31 1.54 -7.59
C HIS A 83 8.47 2.15 -8.70
N THR A 84 8.89 3.31 -9.18
CA THR A 84 8.37 3.88 -10.43
C THR A 84 8.48 2.79 -11.51
N PRO A 85 7.45 2.54 -12.32
CA PRO A 85 7.58 1.56 -13.41
C PRO A 85 8.78 1.95 -14.28
N HIS A 86 9.65 0.95 -14.50
CA HIS A 86 10.70 1.04 -15.50
C HIS A 86 10.00 1.33 -16.83
N GLN A 87 10.43 2.40 -17.48
CA GLN A 87 10.18 2.64 -18.90
C GLN A 87 11.03 1.64 -19.69
N GLU A 88 10.42 0.69 -20.38
CA GLU A 88 10.92 0.12 -21.65
C GLU A 88 9.84 -0.75 -22.33
#